data_AF-A0A6P6GHA1-F1
#
_entry.id   AF-A0A6P6GHA1-F1
#
_cell.length_a   1.000
_cell.length_b   1.000
_cell.length_c   1.000
_cell.angle_alpha   90.00
_cell.angle_beta   90.00
_cell.angle_gamma   90.00
#
_symmetry.space_group_name_H-M   'P 1'
#
loop_
_entity.id
_entity.type
_entity.pdbx_description
1 polymer ?
#
loop_
_entity_poly.entity_id
_entity_poly.type
_entity_poly.pdbx_seq_one_letter_code
_entity_poly.pdbx_strand_id
1 'polypeptide(L)'
;MINAQFFWMILWKHGVTMMHQQLNILQSALEEELQTLRNSIDKLQNKLLVGLEIENHLKRRVLELEKKRILADEMIRKEIAGLRNYHSRHKVDIMNLLGDGMTHIKSIIGCIDEKIRQFDISRAQDLGSTPKEVNQDEYECRDVHINTDVGHDLLSERNSAGLSDIMAHVKADASDALAQALQEKVATLLLLSQQEERYLLDRNVNAALQKKIEELQRNLLQVTNEKVRALMELAHLKQEYRLLKEQLGGCVDKESLSAEIGDKKPDTQERDGRLRNLLKKANLKRWVGTLDFRGNEAEVHMDGEGNFSSKRFNSIDFARMKIENATLKESMESMEHLITSIHRLRLSLLKAKESVTSQSTGIVMSESLDEIINEAKLVKTALGSSLPISWSAEAEIGFDGENISNESGDSYGNASSEKIDSVSAAGFEMVELLILAAHILKEYPMKSNT
;
A
#
# COMPACT_ATOMS: atom_id res chain seq x y z
N MET A 1 -5.49 29.52 -92.69
CA MET A 1 -6.16 30.32 -91.64
C MET A 1 -6.98 29.39 -90.78
N ILE A 2 -6.50 29.05 -89.58
CA ILE A 2 -7.29 28.26 -88.63
C ILE A 2 -8.37 29.18 -88.08
N ASN A 3 -9.62 28.71 -88.14
CA ASN A 3 -10.83 29.48 -87.94
C ASN A 3 -10.98 29.90 -86.46
N ALA A 4 -10.91 31.20 -86.18
CA ALA A 4 -10.95 31.76 -84.82
C ALA A 4 -12.19 31.32 -84.03
N GLN A 5 -13.30 31.03 -84.69
CA GLN A 5 -14.52 30.51 -84.05
C GLN A 5 -14.31 29.14 -83.39
N PHE A 6 -13.50 28.26 -83.98
CA PHE A 6 -13.26 26.93 -83.43
C PHE A 6 -12.42 27.00 -82.15
N PHE A 7 -11.47 27.94 -82.11
CA PHE A 7 -10.64 28.20 -80.92
C PHE A 7 -11.47 28.75 -79.76
N TRP A 8 -12.37 29.70 -80.01
CA TRP A 8 -13.28 30.24 -78.99
C TRP A 8 -14.27 29.20 -78.46
N MET A 9 -14.78 28.32 -79.34
CA MET A 9 -15.68 27.24 -78.91
C MET A 9 -14.97 26.22 -78.01
N ILE A 10 -13.72 25.87 -78.31
CA ILE A 10 -12.91 24.97 -77.46
C ILE A 10 -12.64 25.63 -76.10
N LEU A 11 -12.22 26.90 -76.09
CA LEU A 11 -11.97 27.63 -74.84
C LEU A 11 -13.22 27.74 -73.96
N TRP A 12 -14.38 28.02 -74.55
CA TRP A 12 -15.64 28.08 -73.80
C TRP A 12 -16.04 26.71 -73.26
N LYS A 13 -15.98 25.66 -74.10
CA LYS A 13 -16.33 24.30 -73.67
C LYS A 13 -15.41 23.81 -72.54
N HIS A 14 -14.12 24.12 -72.64
CA HIS A 14 -13.13 23.76 -71.62
C HIS A 14 -13.34 24.55 -70.31
N GLY A 15 -13.67 25.85 -70.40
CA GLY A 15 -13.99 26.68 -69.23
C GLY A 15 -15.25 26.20 -68.50
N VAL A 16 -16.30 25.80 -69.22
CA VAL A 16 -17.54 25.26 -68.63
C VAL A 16 -17.28 23.91 -67.94
N THR A 17 -16.50 23.02 -68.55
CA THR A 17 -16.15 21.74 -67.91
C THR A 17 -15.31 21.92 -66.66
N MET A 18 -14.38 22.89 -66.66
CA MET A 18 -13.53 23.18 -65.50
C MET A 18 -14.34 23.76 -64.34
N MET A 19 -15.27 24.68 -64.62
CA MET A 19 -16.17 25.22 -63.59
C MET A 19 -17.10 24.15 -63.02
N HIS A 20 -17.62 23.24 -63.86
CA HIS A 20 -18.47 22.15 -63.40
C HIS A 20 -17.70 21.15 -62.52
N GLN A 21 -16.45 20.83 -62.86
CA GLN A 21 -15.58 20.02 -62.01
C GLN A 21 -15.29 20.68 -60.66
N GLN A 22 -14.99 21.99 -60.66
CA GLN A 22 -14.76 22.73 -59.41
C GLN A 22 -16.02 22.77 -58.52
N LEU A 23 -17.20 22.94 -59.12
CA LEU A 23 -18.46 22.95 -58.39
C LEU A 23 -18.75 21.58 -57.73
N ASN A 24 -18.50 20.48 -58.45
CA ASN A 24 -18.71 19.13 -57.92
C ASN A 24 -17.71 18.79 -56.79
N ILE A 25 -16.46 19.27 -56.87
CA ILE A 25 -15.47 19.11 -55.80
C ILE A 25 -15.90 19.87 -54.54
N LEU A 26 -16.38 21.11 -54.70
CA LEU A 26 -16.89 21.92 -53.59
C LEU A 26 -18.14 21.29 -52.97
N GLN A 27 -19.03 20.73 -53.78
CA GLN A 27 -20.23 20.04 -53.30
C GLN A 27 -19.85 18.78 -52.51
N SER A 28 -18.90 17.97 -53.01
CA SER A 28 -18.41 16.77 -52.31
C SER A 28 -17.72 17.12 -50.99
N ALA A 29 -16.89 18.17 -50.97
CA ALA A 29 -16.22 18.62 -49.75
C ALA A 29 -17.22 19.12 -48.70
N LEU A 30 -18.28 19.83 -49.12
CA LEU A 30 -19.33 20.28 -48.21
C LEU A 30 -20.17 19.11 -47.67
N GLU A 31 -20.45 18.11 -48.50
CA GLU A 31 -21.19 16.91 -48.08
C GLU A 31 -20.36 16.06 -47.09
N GLU A 32 -19.05 15.97 -47.32
CA GLU A 32 -18.11 15.34 -46.38
C GLU A 32 -18.08 16.06 -45.03
N GLU A 33 -17.97 17.40 -45.01
CA GLU A 33 -18.03 18.22 -43.79
C GLU A 33 -19.38 18.10 -43.04
N LEU A 34 -20.49 17.98 -43.77
CA LEU A 34 -21.80 17.73 -43.15
C LEU A 34 -21.88 16.34 -42.52
N GLN A 35 -21.26 15.34 -43.15
CA GLN A 35 -21.23 13.98 -42.62
C GLN A 35 -20.30 13.85 -41.40
N THR A 36 -19.13 14.51 -41.41
CA THR A 36 -18.24 14.55 -40.24
C THR A 36 -18.91 15.27 -39.06
N LEU A 37 -19.62 16.38 -39.33
CA LEU A 37 -20.39 17.09 -38.32
C LEU A 37 -21.49 16.20 -37.73
N ARG A 38 -22.24 15.48 -38.57
CA ARG A 38 -23.29 14.56 -38.12
C ARG A 38 -22.73 13.45 -37.22
N ASN A 39 -21.65 12.81 -37.65
CA ASN A 39 -20.96 11.78 -36.87
C ASN A 39 -20.44 12.33 -35.52
N SER A 40 -19.96 13.57 -35.51
CA SER A 40 -19.51 14.24 -34.28
C SER A 40 -20.66 14.51 -33.30
N ILE A 41 -21.84 14.91 -33.81
CA ILE A 41 -23.05 15.13 -33.01
C ILE A 41 -23.53 13.82 -32.41
N ASP A 42 -23.58 12.74 -33.20
CA ASP A 42 -23.98 11.42 -32.71
C ASP A 42 -23.01 10.91 -31.64
N LYS A 43 -21.70 11.11 -31.81
CA LYS A 43 -20.68 10.80 -30.80
C LYS A 43 -20.89 11.58 -29.50
N LEU A 44 -21.22 12.87 -29.59
CA LEU A 44 -21.50 13.70 -28.42
C LEU A 44 -22.79 13.28 -27.72
N GLN A 45 -23.85 12.95 -28.47
CA GLN A 45 -25.10 12.44 -27.91
C GLN A 45 -24.90 11.10 -27.19
N ASN A 46 -24.12 10.19 -27.77
CA ASN A 46 -23.78 8.91 -27.13
C ASN A 46 -22.98 9.13 -25.84
N LYS A 47 -21.98 10.05 -25.85
CA LYS A 47 -21.24 10.41 -24.64
C LYS A 47 -22.14 11.02 -23.57
N LEU A 48 -23.10 11.86 -23.95
CA LEU A 48 -24.06 12.44 -23.01
C LEU A 48 -24.97 11.37 -22.39
N LEU A 49 -25.44 10.41 -23.18
CA LEU A 49 -26.28 9.31 -22.71
C LEU A 49 -25.55 8.43 -21.71
N VAL A 50 -24.31 8.02 -22.04
CA VAL A 50 -23.47 7.23 -21.11
C VAL A 50 -23.12 8.05 -19.86
N GLY A 51 -22.86 9.35 -20.01
CA GLY A 51 -22.63 10.26 -18.89
C GLY A 51 -23.83 10.32 -17.93
N LEU A 52 -25.05 10.38 -18.47
CA LEU A 52 -26.28 10.37 -17.68
C LEU A 52 -26.52 9.03 -16.96
N GLU A 53 -26.19 7.91 -17.61
CA GLU A 53 -26.28 6.59 -16.99
C GLU A 53 -25.31 6.46 -15.81
N ILE A 54 -24.07 6.92 -15.98
CA ILE A 54 -23.07 6.98 -14.91
C ILE A 54 -23.56 7.88 -13.77
N GLU A 55 -24.06 9.07 -14.07
CA GLU A 55 -24.61 9.99 -13.06
C GLU A 55 -25.75 9.34 -12.27
N ASN A 56 -26.68 8.66 -12.94
CA ASN A 56 -27.78 7.96 -12.29
C ASN A 56 -27.32 6.77 -11.43
N HIS A 57 -26.30 6.02 -11.87
CA HIS A 57 -25.70 4.98 -11.05
C HIS A 57 -25.06 5.58 -9.78
N LEU A 58 -24.29 6.67 -9.93
CA LEU A 58 -23.63 7.35 -8.81
C LEU A 58 -24.65 7.90 -7.82
N LYS A 59 -25.73 8.56 -8.29
CA LYS A 59 -26.82 9.07 -7.43
C LYS A 59 -27.45 7.94 -6.61
N ARG A 60 -27.78 6.80 -7.23
CA ARG A 60 -28.33 5.63 -6.52
C ARG A 60 -27.36 5.10 -5.46
N ARG A 61 -26.09 4.95 -5.81
CA ARG A 61 -25.05 4.44 -4.91
C ARG A 61 -24.82 5.39 -3.73
N VAL A 62 -24.83 6.70 -3.96
CA VAL A 62 -24.73 7.71 -2.89
C VAL A 62 -25.91 7.60 -1.92
N LEU A 63 -27.13 7.51 -2.43
CA LEU A 63 -28.32 7.34 -1.58
C LEU A 63 -28.28 6.04 -0.77
N GLU A 64 -27.80 4.93 -1.35
CA GLU A 64 -27.64 3.67 -0.64
C GLU A 64 -26.60 3.76 0.49
N LEU A 65 -25.43 4.37 0.19
CA LEU A 65 -24.38 4.58 1.18
C LEU A 65 -24.83 5.52 2.30
N GLU A 66 -25.60 6.55 1.98
CA GLU A 66 -26.17 7.47 2.96
C GLU A 66 -27.15 6.75 3.91
N LYS A 67 -28.02 5.88 3.39
CA LYS A 67 -28.91 5.05 4.21
C LYS A 67 -28.11 4.10 5.12
N LYS A 68 -27.10 3.42 4.58
CA LYS A 68 -26.23 2.53 5.38
C LYS A 68 -25.50 3.29 6.49
N ARG A 69 -25.01 4.50 6.19
CA ARG A 69 -24.36 5.38 7.17
C ARG A 69 -25.32 5.75 8.30
N ILE A 70 -26.55 6.16 7.98
CA ILE A 70 -27.56 6.54 8.98
C ILE A 70 -27.88 5.35 9.90
N LEU A 71 -28.11 4.16 9.33
CA LEU A 71 -28.39 2.95 10.10
C LEU A 71 -27.22 2.55 11.02
N ALA A 72 -25.99 2.63 10.51
CA ALA A 72 -24.80 2.33 11.30
C ALA A 72 -24.62 3.34 12.45
N ASP A 73 -24.84 4.63 12.20
CA ASP A 73 -24.76 5.68 13.23
C ASP A 73 -25.81 5.49 14.33
N GLU A 74 -27.04 5.12 13.96
CA GLU A 74 -28.11 4.82 14.92
C GLU A 74 -27.75 3.62 15.80
N MET A 75 -27.23 2.54 15.20
CA MET A 75 -26.77 1.35 15.94
C MET A 75 -25.64 1.71 16.92
N ILE A 76 -24.61 2.42 16.44
CA ILE A 76 -23.48 2.84 17.28
C ILE A 76 -23.97 3.72 18.43
N ARG A 77 -24.87 4.66 18.16
CA ARG A 77 -25.44 5.55 19.17
C ARG A 77 -26.22 4.76 20.23
N LYS A 78 -27.00 3.76 19.81
CA LYS A 78 -27.75 2.87 20.70
C LYS A 78 -26.81 2.06 21.59
N GLU A 79 -25.76 1.46 21.02
CA GLU A 79 -24.75 0.71 21.77
C GLU A 79 -24.00 1.60 22.78
N ILE A 80 -23.58 2.80 22.36
CA ILE A 80 -22.93 3.77 23.26
C ILE A 80 -23.87 4.18 24.40
N ALA A 81 -25.16 4.41 24.11
CA ALA A 81 -26.15 4.74 25.12
C ALA A 81 -26.35 3.56 26.10
N GLY A 82 -26.41 2.32 25.59
CA GLY A 82 -26.47 1.10 26.39
C GLY A 82 -25.27 0.98 27.33
N LEU A 83 -24.06 1.17 26.81
CA LEU A 83 -22.82 1.11 27.59
C LEU A 83 -22.76 2.21 28.67
N ARG A 84 -23.19 3.44 28.35
CA ARG A 84 -23.29 4.54 29.31
C ARG A 84 -24.26 4.22 30.45
N ASN A 85 -25.43 3.66 30.11
CA ASN A 85 -26.42 3.25 31.11
C ASN A 85 -25.89 2.14 32.00
N TYR A 86 -25.24 1.12 31.41
CA TYR A 86 -24.60 0.03 32.14
C TYR A 86 -23.54 0.56 33.10
N HIS A 87 -22.63 1.40 32.61
CA HIS A 87 -21.60 2.03 33.44
C HIS A 87 -22.20 2.88 34.57
N SER A 88 -23.23 3.68 34.27
CA SER A 88 -23.91 4.49 35.29
C SER A 88 -24.54 3.63 36.37
N ARG A 89 -25.14 2.49 36.00
CA ARG A 89 -25.75 1.56 36.95
C ARG A 89 -24.70 0.92 37.86
N HIS A 90 -23.63 0.37 37.28
CA HIS A 90 -22.52 -0.20 38.05
C HIS A 90 -21.88 0.82 38.99
N LYS A 91 -21.70 2.06 38.54
CA LYS A 91 -21.16 3.13 39.39
C LYS A 91 -22.05 3.36 40.63
N VAL A 92 -23.37 3.40 40.45
CA VAL A 92 -24.32 3.57 41.56
C VAL A 92 -24.28 2.35 42.49
N ASP A 93 -24.30 1.13 41.94
CA ASP A 93 -24.29 -0.09 42.73
C ASP A 93 -23.00 -0.22 43.58
N ILE A 94 -21.84 0.09 42.99
CA ILE A 94 -20.55 0.13 43.71
C ILE A 94 -20.58 1.20 44.81
N MET A 95 -21.11 2.39 44.52
CA MET A 95 -21.19 3.47 45.50
C MET A 95 -22.07 3.10 46.69
N ASN A 96 -23.21 2.45 46.43
CA ASN A 96 -24.13 1.99 47.46
C ASN A 96 -23.48 0.90 48.32
N LEU A 97 -22.85 -0.11 47.71
CA LEU A 97 -22.16 -1.17 48.45
C LEU A 97 -21.04 -0.62 49.34
N LEU A 98 -20.26 0.33 48.84
CA LEU A 98 -19.21 0.97 49.61
C LEU A 98 -19.79 1.82 50.76
N GLY A 99 -20.89 2.54 50.50
CA GLY A 99 -21.63 3.28 51.53
C GLY A 99 -22.15 2.38 52.64
N ASP A 100 -22.80 1.27 52.27
CA ASP A 100 -23.32 0.27 53.21
C ASP A 100 -22.18 -0.32 54.05
N GLY A 101 -21.07 -0.72 53.42
CA GLY A 101 -19.87 -1.19 54.12
C GLY A 101 -19.31 -0.16 55.10
N MET A 102 -19.23 1.10 54.70
CA MET A 102 -18.81 2.21 55.56
C MET A 102 -19.73 2.38 56.78
N THR A 103 -21.05 2.29 56.58
CA THR A 103 -22.01 2.38 57.69
C THR A 103 -21.91 1.18 58.64
N HIS A 104 -21.68 -0.02 58.11
CA HIS A 104 -21.51 -1.23 58.91
C HIS A 104 -20.26 -1.15 59.79
N ILE A 105 -19.13 -0.76 59.20
CA ILE A 105 -17.87 -0.55 59.94
C ILE A 105 -18.06 0.53 61.01
N LYS A 106 -18.72 1.64 60.67
CA LYS A 106 -19.00 2.72 61.63
C LYS A 106 -19.86 2.25 62.80
N SER A 107 -20.85 1.39 62.54
CA SER A 107 -21.68 0.78 63.57
C SER A 107 -20.87 -0.15 64.48
N ILE A 108 -19.98 -0.97 63.91
CA ILE A 108 -19.10 -1.86 64.69
C ILE A 108 -18.17 -1.04 65.59
N ILE A 109 -17.55 0.01 65.04
CA ILE A 109 -16.69 0.92 65.81
C ILE A 109 -17.47 1.54 66.97
N GLY A 110 -18.68 2.07 66.72
CA GLY A 110 -19.53 2.62 67.78
C GLY A 110 -19.89 1.60 68.86
N CYS A 111 -20.13 0.34 68.48
CA CYS A 111 -20.37 -0.74 69.45
C CYS A 111 -19.11 -1.06 70.28
N ILE A 112 -17.93 -1.06 69.67
CA ILE A 112 -16.65 -1.24 70.37
C ILE A 112 -16.41 -0.08 71.34
N ASP A 113 -16.57 1.16 70.90
CA ASP A 113 -16.41 2.35 71.74
C ASP A 113 -17.36 2.33 72.95
N GLU A 114 -18.62 1.93 72.73
CA GLU A 114 -19.59 1.80 73.81
C GLU A 114 -19.20 0.68 74.78
N LYS A 115 -18.70 -0.46 74.28
CA LYS A 115 -18.16 -1.51 75.16
C LYS A 115 -16.94 -1.04 75.94
N ILE A 116 -16.02 -0.31 75.32
CA ILE A 116 -14.85 0.26 76.02
C ILE A 116 -15.32 1.19 77.14
N ARG A 117 -16.29 2.08 76.87
CA ARG A 117 -16.90 2.92 77.90
C ARG A 117 -17.55 2.12 79.03
N GLN A 118 -18.27 1.05 78.71
CA GLN A 118 -18.85 0.16 79.71
C GLN A 118 -17.78 -0.52 80.56
N PHE A 119 -16.69 -1.00 79.95
CA PHE A 119 -15.54 -1.56 80.67
C PHE A 119 -14.89 -0.53 81.60
N ASP A 120 -14.71 0.71 81.15
CA ASP A 120 -14.15 1.79 81.97
C ASP A 120 -15.06 2.12 83.18
N ILE A 121 -16.38 2.11 82.99
CA ILE A 121 -17.37 2.33 84.06
C ILE A 121 -17.40 1.14 85.02
N SER A 122 -17.42 -0.10 84.53
CA SER A 122 -17.36 -1.31 85.36
C SER A 122 -16.06 -1.40 86.15
N ARG A 123 -14.92 -1.02 85.56
CA ARG A 123 -13.63 -0.93 86.25
C ARG A 123 -13.62 0.14 87.35
N ALA A 124 -14.28 1.28 87.12
CA ALA A 124 -14.44 2.32 88.14
C ALA A 124 -15.38 1.87 89.29
N GLN A 125 -16.34 0.97 89.01
CA GLN A 125 -17.24 0.39 90.01
C GLN A 125 -16.58 -0.74 90.81
N ASP A 126 -15.79 -1.61 90.16
CA ASP A 126 -15.05 -2.71 90.82
C ASP A 126 -13.92 -2.22 91.74
N LEU A 127 -13.37 -1.02 91.49
CA LEU A 127 -12.41 -0.36 92.40
C LEU A 127 -13.09 0.31 93.61
N GLY A 128 -14.43 0.33 93.67
CA GLY A 128 -15.21 0.93 94.76
C GLY A 128 -15.47 -0.01 95.95
N SER A 129 -15.16 -1.30 95.85
CA SER A 129 -15.31 -2.23 96.96
C SER A 129 -14.24 -3.32 96.92
N THR A 130 -13.17 -3.13 97.70
CA THR A 130 -12.60 -4.07 98.71
C THR A 130 -11.11 -3.74 98.94
N PRO A 131 -10.65 -3.59 100.20
CA PRO A 131 -9.22 -3.43 100.50
C PRO A 131 -8.60 -4.74 101.03
N LYS A 132 -7.52 -5.22 100.40
CA LYS A 132 -6.24 -5.70 101.00
C LYS A 132 -5.49 -6.68 100.09
N GLU A 133 -4.25 -6.30 99.77
CA GLU A 133 -3.00 -7.03 100.08
C GLU A 133 -3.02 -8.57 99.96
N VAL A 134 -2.21 -9.13 99.04
CA VAL A 134 -1.19 -10.18 99.29
C VAL A 134 -0.36 -10.38 98.00
N ASN A 135 0.95 -10.33 98.15
CA ASN A 135 1.99 -10.62 97.15
C ASN A 135 1.92 -12.08 96.65
N GLN A 136 2.26 -12.35 95.38
CA GLN A 136 3.14 -13.48 95.04
C GLN A 136 3.66 -13.45 93.59
N ASP A 137 4.93 -13.81 93.49
CA ASP A 137 5.85 -13.82 92.36
C ASP A 137 5.49 -14.74 91.18
N GLU A 138 6.09 -14.38 90.04
CA GLU A 138 6.69 -15.21 88.98
C GLU A 138 6.14 -16.63 88.76
N TYR A 139 5.67 -16.93 87.54
CA TYR A 139 6.06 -18.19 86.90
C TYR A 139 6.07 -18.10 85.37
N GLU A 140 7.27 -18.41 84.87
CA GLU A 140 7.78 -18.45 83.51
C GLU A 140 7.10 -19.55 82.67
N CYS A 141 6.81 -19.26 81.40
CA CYS A 141 6.23 -20.18 80.43
C CYS A 141 7.15 -21.39 80.19
N ARG A 142 6.65 -22.61 80.43
CA ARG A 142 7.27 -23.82 79.88
C ARG A 142 6.41 -24.45 78.78
N ASP A 143 7.07 -24.60 77.64
CA ASP A 143 6.66 -25.31 76.44
C ASP A 143 6.45 -26.81 76.72
N VAL A 144 5.33 -27.38 76.26
CA VAL A 144 5.00 -28.80 76.43
C VAL A 144 4.92 -29.48 75.06
N HIS A 145 6.03 -30.10 74.66
CA HIS A 145 6.02 -31.14 73.62
C HIS A 145 5.66 -32.48 74.26
N ILE A 146 4.55 -33.09 73.85
CA ILE A 146 4.19 -34.45 74.22
C ILE A 146 4.63 -35.39 73.10
N ASN A 147 5.75 -36.08 73.34
CA ASN A 147 6.03 -37.38 72.76
C ASN A 147 5.76 -38.42 73.86
N THR A 148 4.80 -39.31 73.70
CA THR A 148 4.90 -40.66 74.29
C THR A 148 4.21 -41.72 73.44
N ASP A 149 5.09 -42.62 73.02
CA ASP A 149 5.02 -44.01 72.60
C ASP A 149 3.91 -44.93 73.16
N VAL A 150 3.67 -45.98 72.37
CA VAL A 150 2.91 -47.24 72.54
C VAL A 150 3.35 -47.96 73.84
N GLY A 151 2.60 -48.78 74.58
CA GLY A 151 1.27 -49.40 74.55
C GLY A 151 1.28 -50.56 75.58
N HIS A 152 0.12 -51.02 76.09
CA HIS A 152 -0.23 -52.43 76.36
C HIS A 152 -1.56 -52.58 77.12
N ASP A 153 -2.56 -53.03 76.37
CA ASP A 153 -3.50 -54.13 76.61
C ASP A 153 -3.82 -54.59 78.06
N LEU A 154 -5.11 -54.49 78.44
CA LEU A 154 -5.83 -55.47 79.24
C LEU A 154 -7.32 -55.48 78.87
N LEU A 155 -7.74 -56.59 78.25
CA LEU A 155 -9.11 -57.02 77.94
C LEU A 155 -10.01 -57.13 79.20
N SER A 156 -11.27 -56.68 79.08
CA SER A 156 -12.43 -57.37 79.68
C SER A 156 -13.72 -57.02 78.93
N GLU A 157 -14.10 -57.95 78.05
CA GLU A 157 -15.42 -58.33 77.55
C GLU A 157 -16.66 -57.54 78.05
N ARG A 158 -17.51 -57.08 77.12
CA ARG A 158 -18.93 -57.51 76.95
C ARG A 158 -19.72 -56.59 75.99
N ASN A 159 -20.05 -57.13 74.82
CA ASN A 159 -21.20 -56.83 73.94
C ASN A 159 -21.46 -55.39 73.47
N SER A 160 -21.10 -55.11 72.21
CA SER A 160 -22.05 -54.53 71.22
C SER A 160 -21.49 -54.67 69.79
N ALA A 161 -21.83 -55.77 69.13
CA ALA A 161 -21.55 -56.03 67.71
C ALA A 161 -22.39 -55.14 66.75
N GLY A 162 -22.68 -53.89 67.13
CA GLY A 162 -23.45 -52.92 66.35
C GLY A 162 -22.76 -51.56 66.14
N LEU A 163 -21.57 -51.34 66.71
CA LEU A 163 -20.85 -50.06 66.65
C LEU A 163 -19.67 -50.04 65.66
N SER A 164 -19.15 -51.20 65.27
CA SER A 164 -18.00 -51.29 64.36
C SER A 164 -18.35 -50.97 62.91
N ASP A 165 -19.60 -51.23 62.49
CA ASP A 165 -20.08 -50.99 61.13
C ASP A 165 -20.37 -49.50 60.90
N ILE A 166 -20.90 -48.82 61.91
CA ILE A 166 -21.15 -47.37 61.90
C ILE A 166 -19.83 -46.58 61.89
N MET A 167 -18.82 -47.02 62.66
CA MET A 167 -17.53 -46.35 62.73
C MET A 167 -16.67 -46.55 61.47
N ALA A 168 -16.86 -47.67 60.75
CA ALA A 168 -16.22 -47.93 59.46
C ALA A 168 -16.88 -47.10 58.33
N HIS A 169 -18.21 -47.00 58.31
CA HIS A 169 -18.94 -46.14 57.37
C HIS A 169 -18.62 -44.65 57.56
N VAL A 170 -18.56 -44.16 58.80
CA VAL A 170 -18.24 -42.75 59.11
C VAL A 170 -16.79 -42.39 58.74
N LYS A 171 -15.84 -43.34 58.83
CA LYS A 171 -14.46 -43.14 58.36
C LYS A 171 -14.33 -43.16 56.84
N ALA A 172 -15.10 -44.00 56.15
CA ALA A 172 -15.17 -44.02 54.69
C ALA A 172 -15.77 -42.72 54.15
N ASP A 173 -16.86 -42.24 54.74
CA ASP A 173 -17.49 -40.97 54.35
C ASP A 173 -16.57 -39.76 54.59
N ALA A 174 -15.78 -39.75 55.67
CA ALA A 174 -14.79 -38.70 55.92
C ALA A 174 -13.60 -38.74 54.94
N SER A 175 -13.17 -39.94 54.56
CA SER A 175 -12.15 -40.20 53.53
C SER A 175 -12.62 -39.72 52.15
N ASP A 176 -13.87 -40.05 51.79
CA ASP A 176 -14.46 -39.69 50.51
C ASP A 176 -14.75 -38.19 50.44
N ALA A 177 -15.21 -37.57 51.53
CA ALA A 177 -15.33 -36.12 51.64
C ALA A 177 -13.98 -35.40 51.50
N LEU A 178 -12.89 -35.96 52.06
CA LEU A 178 -11.54 -35.44 51.88
C LEU A 178 -11.04 -35.59 50.44
N ALA A 179 -11.27 -36.74 49.81
CA ALA A 179 -10.92 -36.98 48.42
C ALA A 179 -11.67 -36.03 47.47
N GLN A 180 -12.96 -35.81 47.72
CA GLN A 180 -13.79 -34.87 46.98
C GLN A 180 -13.33 -33.42 47.19
N ALA A 181 -13.01 -33.02 48.42
CA ALA A 181 -12.44 -31.70 48.72
C ALA A 181 -11.08 -31.47 48.03
N LEU A 182 -10.22 -32.50 47.97
CA LEU A 182 -8.96 -32.45 47.24
C LEU A 182 -9.19 -32.33 45.73
N GLN A 183 -10.16 -33.06 45.18
CA GLN A 183 -10.51 -33.00 43.77
C GLN A 183 -11.08 -31.63 43.39
N GLU A 184 -11.94 -31.05 44.22
CA GLU A 184 -12.46 -29.69 44.07
C GLU A 184 -11.34 -28.64 44.20
N LYS A 185 -10.38 -28.83 45.10
CA LYS A 185 -9.21 -27.95 45.22
C LYS A 185 -8.31 -28.02 43.98
N VAL A 186 -8.11 -29.21 43.43
CA VAL A 186 -7.35 -29.37 42.17
C VAL A 186 -8.11 -28.72 41.01
N ALA A 187 -9.42 -28.93 40.90
CA ALA A 187 -10.24 -28.32 39.86
C ALA A 187 -10.24 -26.78 39.94
N THR A 188 -10.35 -26.23 41.15
CA THR A 188 -10.29 -24.77 41.38
C THR A 188 -8.91 -24.20 41.06
N LEU A 189 -7.82 -24.88 41.43
CA LEU A 189 -6.45 -24.45 41.06
C LEU A 189 -6.22 -24.51 39.54
N LEU A 190 -6.76 -25.50 38.84
CA LEU A 190 -6.65 -25.64 37.39
C LEU A 190 -7.39 -24.51 36.67
N LEU A 191 -8.60 -24.17 37.14
CA LEU A 191 -9.37 -23.01 36.66
C LEU A 191 -8.63 -21.69 36.91
N LEU A 192 -8.04 -21.52 38.11
CA LEU A 192 -7.26 -20.33 38.44
C LEU A 192 -6.03 -20.18 37.53
N SER A 193 -5.33 -21.29 37.26
CA SER A 193 -4.17 -21.33 36.37
C SER A 193 -4.54 -20.95 34.93
N GLN A 194 -5.65 -21.47 34.39
CA GLN A 194 -6.14 -21.08 33.06
C GLN A 194 -6.56 -19.61 32.99
N GLN A 195 -7.13 -19.08 34.08
CA GLN A 195 -7.51 -17.68 34.14
C GLN A 195 -6.28 -16.76 34.17
N GLU A 196 -5.23 -17.15 34.89
CA GLU A 196 -3.96 -16.41 34.91
C GLU A 196 -3.27 -16.43 33.53
N GLU A 197 -3.28 -17.56 32.83
CA GLU A 197 -2.76 -17.65 31.46
C GLU A 197 -3.53 -16.76 30.49
N ARG A 198 -4.87 -16.76 30.54
CA ARG A 198 -5.70 -15.84 29.74
C ARG A 198 -5.41 -14.38 30.06
N TYR A 199 -5.24 -14.05 31.34
CA TYR A 199 -4.92 -12.69 31.76
C TYR A 199 -3.55 -12.24 31.22
N LEU A 200 -2.54 -13.10 31.28
CA LEU A 200 -1.22 -12.82 30.72
C LEU A 200 -1.27 -12.68 29.19
N LEU A 201 -2.00 -13.55 28.49
CA LEU A 201 -2.19 -13.47 27.04
C LEU A 201 -2.91 -12.18 26.65
N ASP A 202 -4.00 -11.82 27.32
CA ASP A 202 -4.76 -10.60 27.04
C ASP A 202 -3.92 -9.34 27.30
N ARG A 203 -3.14 -9.34 28.39
CA ARG A 203 -2.16 -8.28 28.67
C ARG A 203 -1.10 -8.17 27.57
N ASN A 204 -0.55 -9.28 27.08
CA ASN A 204 0.46 -9.29 26.03
C ASN A 204 -0.10 -8.82 24.69
N VAL A 205 -1.30 -9.27 24.32
CA VAL A 205 -2.01 -8.83 23.11
C VAL A 205 -2.30 -7.33 23.21
N ASN A 206 -2.82 -6.85 24.34
CA ASN A 206 -3.06 -5.42 24.55
C ASN A 206 -1.78 -4.59 24.49
N ALA A 207 -0.67 -5.07 25.05
CA ALA A 207 0.63 -4.39 24.93
C ALA A 207 1.14 -4.33 23.47
N ALA A 208 0.98 -5.41 22.71
CA ALA A 208 1.35 -5.44 21.30
C ALA A 208 0.48 -4.50 20.44
N LEU A 209 -0.83 -4.48 20.69
CA LEU A 209 -1.77 -3.57 20.05
C LEU A 209 -1.44 -2.11 20.38
N GLN A 210 -1.18 -1.80 21.64
CA GLN A 210 -0.78 -0.46 22.07
C GLN A 210 0.50 0.01 21.36
N LYS A 211 1.52 -0.85 21.27
CA LYS A 211 2.75 -0.56 20.52
C LYS A 211 2.47 -0.27 19.05
N LYS A 212 1.56 -1.02 18.42
CA LYS A 212 1.16 -0.81 17.02
C LYS A 212 0.40 0.49 16.82
N ILE A 213 -0.47 0.86 17.75
CA ILE A 213 -1.17 2.14 17.73
C ILE A 213 -0.18 3.29 17.80
N GLU A 214 0.78 3.25 18.72
CA GLU A 214 1.80 4.30 18.83
C GLU A 214 2.71 4.36 17.59
N GLU A 215 3.08 3.21 17.02
CA GLU A 215 3.86 3.16 15.77
C GLU A 215 3.10 3.82 14.61
N LEU A 216 1.81 3.50 14.46
CA LEU A 216 0.95 4.12 13.45
C LEU A 216 0.77 5.63 13.68
N GLN A 217 0.62 6.07 14.92
CA GLN A 217 0.57 7.50 15.26
C GLN A 217 1.87 8.23 14.90
N ARG A 218 3.04 7.65 15.20
CA ARG A 218 4.34 8.22 14.80
C ARG A 218 4.47 8.28 13.27
N ASN A 219 4.09 7.21 12.57
CA ASN A 219 4.13 7.17 11.10
C ASN A 219 3.21 8.22 10.48
N LEU A 220 2.00 8.37 11.00
CA LEU A 220 1.06 9.39 10.53
C LEU A 220 1.60 10.81 10.73
N LEU A 221 2.18 11.09 11.90
CA LEU A 221 2.82 12.37 12.19
C LEU A 221 3.98 12.64 11.24
N GLN A 222 4.82 11.64 11.00
CA GLN A 222 5.96 11.75 10.08
C GLN A 222 5.48 12.02 8.65
N VAL A 223 4.55 11.23 8.11
CA VAL A 223 4.01 11.41 6.75
C VAL A 223 3.34 12.77 6.61
N THR A 224 2.64 13.23 7.64
CA THR A 224 2.00 14.55 7.62
C THR A 224 3.05 15.67 7.58
N ASN A 225 4.11 15.57 8.39
CA ASN A 225 5.20 16.54 8.38
C ASN A 225 5.97 16.54 7.05
N GLU A 226 6.21 15.37 6.47
CA GLU A 226 6.83 15.24 5.15
C GLU A 226 5.96 15.83 4.05
N LYS A 227 4.64 15.59 4.08
CA LYS A 227 3.67 16.19 3.14
C LYS A 227 3.65 17.71 3.27
N VAL A 228 3.63 18.26 4.48
CA VAL A 228 3.67 19.71 4.71
C VAL A 228 4.96 20.31 4.16
N ARG A 229 6.10 19.64 4.37
CA ARG A 229 7.40 20.07 3.82
C ARG A 229 7.39 20.08 2.28
N ALA A 230 6.90 19.01 1.65
CA ALA A 230 6.79 18.94 0.19
C ALA A 230 5.85 20.02 -0.38
N LEU A 231 4.73 20.31 0.30
CA LEU A 231 3.84 21.40 -0.08
C LEU A 231 4.51 22.78 0.08
N MET A 232 5.31 22.98 1.11
CA MET A 232 6.07 24.21 1.32
C MET A 232 7.14 24.41 0.22
N GLU A 233 7.85 23.35 -0.15
CA GLU A 233 8.83 23.37 -1.24
C GLU A 233 8.15 23.59 -2.61
N LEU A 234 6.99 22.98 -2.85
CA LEU A 234 6.18 23.22 -4.05
C LEU A 234 5.74 24.69 -4.14
N ALA A 235 5.30 25.26 -3.02
CA ALA A 235 4.92 26.67 -2.95
C ALA A 235 6.10 27.58 -3.28
N HIS A 236 7.29 27.27 -2.74
CA HIS A 236 8.53 28.00 -3.04
C HIS A 236 8.90 27.91 -4.52
N LEU A 237 8.89 26.71 -5.10
CA LEU A 237 9.21 26.49 -6.52
C LEU A 237 8.21 27.22 -7.44
N LYS A 238 6.93 27.26 -7.06
CA LYS A 238 5.90 28.03 -7.78
C LYS A 238 6.12 29.54 -7.69
N GLN A 239 6.68 30.03 -6.59
CA GLN A 239 7.07 31.44 -6.43
C GLN A 239 8.30 31.77 -7.29
N GLU A 240 9.33 30.93 -7.28
CA GLU A 240 10.49 31.07 -8.16
C GLU A 240 10.09 31.05 -9.63
N TYR A 241 9.22 30.12 -10.04
CA TYR A 241 8.70 30.07 -11.41
C TYR A 241 7.97 31.36 -11.79
N ARG A 242 7.18 31.95 -10.88
CA ARG A 242 6.54 33.25 -11.12
C ARG A 242 7.56 34.38 -11.28
N LEU A 243 8.58 34.43 -10.43
CA LEU A 243 9.66 35.41 -10.52
C LEU A 243 10.45 35.27 -11.83
N LEU A 244 10.80 34.04 -12.23
CA LEU A 244 11.47 33.76 -13.51
C LEU A 244 10.60 34.12 -14.71
N LYS A 245 9.29 33.87 -14.65
CA LYS A 245 8.34 34.28 -15.70
C LYS A 245 8.22 35.80 -15.79
N GLU A 246 8.25 36.51 -14.67
CA GLU A 246 8.22 37.98 -14.64
C GLU A 246 9.53 38.58 -15.13
N GLN A 247 10.68 37.98 -14.80
CA GLN A 247 11.99 38.37 -15.36
C GLN A 247 12.08 38.12 -16.87
N LEU A 248 11.50 37.03 -17.38
CA LEU A 248 11.46 36.73 -18.81
C LEU A 248 10.46 37.64 -19.55
N GLY A 249 9.34 38.00 -18.90
CA GLY A 249 8.37 38.96 -19.43
C GLY A 249 8.83 40.42 -19.39
N GLY A 250 9.79 40.76 -18.53
CA GLY A 250 10.42 42.08 -18.45
C GLY A 250 11.65 42.26 -19.35
N CYS A 251 12.10 41.20 -20.03
CA CYS A 251 13.30 41.20 -20.88
C CYS A 251 12.98 41.41 -22.37
N VAL A 252 12.05 42.32 -22.67
CA VAL A 252 11.80 42.76 -24.07
C VAL A 252 12.16 44.23 -24.27
N ASP A 253 12.34 45.02 -23.21
CA ASP A 253 12.72 46.44 -23.33
C ASP A 253 13.95 46.77 -22.47
N LYS A 254 15.14 46.36 -22.92
CA LYS A 254 16.40 47.09 -22.67
C LYS A 254 17.57 46.49 -23.44
N GLU A 255 17.59 46.80 -24.72
CA GLU A 255 18.83 46.90 -25.48
C GLU A 255 19.56 48.18 -25.03
N SER A 256 20.67 48.02 -24.31
CA SER A 256 21.95 48.75 -24.48
C SER A 256 22.79 48.81 -23.19
N LEU A 257 24.07 48.44 -23.37
CA LEU A 257 25.26 48.83 -22.61
C LEU A 257 25.47 48.22 -21.21
N SER A 258 26.26 47.16 -21.13
CA SER A 258 27.67 47.30 -20.71
C SER A 258 28.42 45.98 -20.86
N ALA A 259 29.60 46.10 -21.45
CA ALA A 259 30.52 45.02 -21.77
C ALA A 259 31.29 44.50 -20.55
N GLU A 260 31.89 43.34 -20.80
CA GLU A 260 33.14 42.83 -20.22
C GLU A 260 33.13 41.93 -18.98
N ILE A 261 33.85 40.82 -19.16
CA ILE A 261 34.58 40.01 -18.18
C ILE A 261 33.83 38.83 -17.55
N GLY A 262 34.31 37.63 -17.92
CA GLY A 262 34.33 36.50 -16.99
C GLY A 262 33.76 35.20 -17.54
N ASP A 263 34.54 34.53 -18.38
CA ASP A 263 34.48 33.12 -18.72
C ASP A 263 34.05 32.24 -17.51
N LYS A 264 32.92 31.53 -17.63
CA LYS A 264 32.55 30.35 -16.82
C LYS A 264 31.24 29.74 -17.35
N LYS A 265 31.35 28.55 -17.94
CA LYS A 265 30.25 27.62 -18.19
C LYS A 265 29.33 27.50 -16.96
N PRO A 266 28.00 27.56 -17.10
CA PRO A 266 27.12 27.06 -16.06
C PRO A 266 27.20 25.53 -16.06
N ASP A 267 27.72 25.00 -14.96
CA ASP A 267 27.85 23.59 -14.67
C ASP A 267 26.45 22.95 -14.53
N THR A 268 26.00 22.27 -15.58
CA THR A 268 24.74 21.52 -15.62
C THR A 268 24.79 20.22 -14.79
N GLN A 269 25.90 19.91 -14.14
CA GLN A 269 26.09 18.67 -13.37
C GLN A 269 25.47 18.73 -11.94
N GLU A 270 25.19 19.92 -11.39
CA GLU A 270 24.75 20.04 -9.99
C GLU A 270 23.24 19.79 -9.78
N ARG A 271 22.39 20.08 -10.78
CA ARG A 271 20.93 19.86 -10.68
C ARG A 271 20.55 18.39 -10.57
N ASP A 272 21.29 17.52 -11.24
CA ASP A 272 21.03 16.08 -11.27
C ASP A 272 21.53 15.38 -9.98
N GLY A 273 22.60 15.89 -9.38
CA GLY A 273 23.10 15.40 -8.08
C GLY A 273 22.18 15.72 -6.91
N ARG A 274 21.48 16.87 -6.94
CA ARG A 274 20.60 17.32 -5.85
C ARG A 274 19.30 16.49 -5.77
N LEU A 275 18.68 16.21 -6.91
CA LEU A 275 17.51 15.32 -7.01
C LEU A 275 17.86 13.87 -6.62
N ARG A 276 19.04 13.41 -7.04
CA ARG A 276 19.54 12.06 -6.71
C ARG A 276 19.86 11.90 -5.22
N ASN A 277 20.34 12.96 -4.56
CA ASN A 277 20.57 12.98 -3.11
C ASN A 277 19.25 13.10 -2.32
N LEU A 278 18.23 13.77 -2.85
CA LEU A 278 16.88 13.79 -2.27
C LEU A 278 16.19 12.43 -2.36
N LEU A 279 16.33 11.72 -3.49
CA LEU A 279 15.85 10.34 -3.67
C LEU A 279 16.56 9.32 -2.77
N LYS A 280 17.83 9.59 -2.40
CA LYS A 280 18.57 8.78 -1.42
C LYS A 280 18.18 9.07 0.04
N LYS A 281 17.75 10.31 0.36
CA LYS A 281 17.35 10.73 1.72
C LYS A 281 15.88 10.50 2.03
N ALA A 282 15.02 10.48 1.01
CA ALA A 282 13.64 10.04 1.14
C ALA A 282 13.59 8.50 1.12
N ASN A 283 12.81 7.90 2.00
CA ASN A 283 12.58 6.45 2.10
C ASN A 283 11.87 5.84 0.87
N LEU A 284 11.96 6.46 -0.30
CA LEU A 284 11.44 5.92 -1.56
C LEU A 284 12.17 4.62 -1.97
N LYS A 285 13.41 4.41 -1.51
CA LYS A 285 14.13 3.13 -1.65
C LYS A 285 13.43 1.95 -0.95
N ARG A 286 12.57 2.19 0.05
CA ARG A 286 11.76 1.13 0.65
C ARG A 286 10.59 0.71 -0.26
N TRP A 287 10.21 1.59 -1.19
CA TRP A 287 9.16 1.38 -2.17
C TRP A 287 9.69 0.93 -3.54
N VAL A 288 10.94 1.27 -3.87
CA VAL A 288 11.69 0.75 -5.04
C VAL A 288 12.63 -0.35 -4.55
N GLY A 289 12.17 -1.60 -4.64
CA GLY A 289 12.78 -2.77 -4.01
C GLY A 289 14.31 -2.83 -4.10
N THR A 290 14.96 -2.88 -2.94
CA THR A 290 16.38 -3.21 -2.84
C THR A 290 16.59 -4.66 -3.24
N LEU A 291 16.99 -4.84 -4.49
CA LEU A 291 17.82 -5.94 -4.95
C LEU A 291 19.20 -5.75 -4.30
N ASP A 292 19.48 -6.49 -3.23
CA ASP A 292 20.86 -6.79 -2.84
C ASP A 292 20.93 -8.28 -2.49
N PHE A 293 21.50 -9.05 -3.42
CA PHE A 293 22.01 -10.38 -3.17
C PHE A 293 23.18 -10.26 -2.18
N ARG A 294 22.95 -10.56 -0.89
CA ARG A 294 24.00 -11.13 -0.04
C ARG A 294 23.34 -11.98 1.05
N GLY A 295 23.71 -13.26 1.04
CA GLY A 295 23.02 -14.34 1.73
C GLY A 295 22.94 -14.17 3.25
N ASN A 296 21.82 -14.63 3.79
CA ASN A 296 21.84 -15.80 4.65
C ASN A 296 20.46 -16.46 4.63
N GLU A 297 20.47 -17.71 4.17
CA GLU A 297 19.43 -18.70 4.41
C GLU A 297 19.27 -18.88 5.92
N ALA A 298 18.03 -18.74 6.40
CA ALA A 298 17.56 -19.42 7.60
C ALA A 298 16.03 -19.44 7.55
N GLU A 299 15.57 -20.38 6.74
CA GLU A 299 14.35 -21.14 6.93
C GLU A 299 14.02 -21.34 8.41
N VAL A 300 12.89 -20.77 8.87
CA VAL A 300 12.12 -21.35 9.98
C VAL A 300 10.66 -21.25 9.60
N HIS A 301 10.18 -22.33 8.98
CA HIS A 301 8.78 -22.69 8.94
C HIS A 301 8.24 -22.76 10.37
N MET A 302 7.18 -22.00 10.67
CA MET A 302 6.25 -22.34 11.74
C MET A 302 4.87 -22.45 11.12
N ASP A 303 4.51 -23.70 10.81
CA ASP A 303 3.14 -24.10 10.57
C ASP A 303 2.36 -23.98 11.88
N GLY A 304 1.39 -23.05 11.88
CA GLY A 304 0.35 -22.91 12.87
C GLY A 304 -0.98 -22.90 12.15
N GLU A 305 -1.62 -24.07 12.17
CA GLU A 305 -2.88 -24.41 11.53
C GLU A 305 -4.02 -23.45 11.94
N GLY A 306 -4.66 -22.84 10.93
CA GLY A 306 -5.84 -21.99 11.12
C GLY A 306 -6.04 -20.97 9.99
N ASN A 307 -6.96 -21.29 9.06
CA ASN A 307 -7.49 -20.46 7.96
C ASN A 307 -6.74 -20.51 6.61
N PHE A 308 -6.87 -21.65 5.92
CA PHE A 308 -6.19 -21.93 4.64
C PHE A 308 -6.88 -21.45 3.35
N SER A 309 -8.05 -20.80 3.38
CA SER A 309 -8.70 -20.37 2.13
C SER A 309 -8.38 -18.93 1.72
N SER A 310 -8.49 -17.96 2.64
CA SER A 310 -8.34 -16.53 2.31
C SER A 310 -6.88 -16.09 2.10
N LYS A 311 -5.93 -16.74 2.79
CA LYS A 311 -4.50 -16.42 2.67
C LYS A 311 -3.87 -16.95 1.38
N ARG A 312 -4.45 -18.01 0.80
CA ARG A 312 -3.91 -18.67 -0.41
C ARG A 312 -4.16 -17.85 -1.68
N PHE A 313 -5.34 -17.22 -1.81
CA PHE A 313 -5.63 -16.30 -2.92
C PHE A 313 -4.72 -15.06 -2.87
N ASN A 314 -4.63 -14.39 -1.71
CA ASN A 314 -3.77 -13.21 -1.56
C ASN A 314 -2.27 -13.53 -1.70
N SER A 315 -1.82 -14.74 -1.32
CA SER A 315 -0.43 -15.16 -1.47
C SER A 315 -0.07 -15.55 -2.90
N ILE A 316 -0.98 -16.21 -3.63
CA ILE A 316 -0.78 -16.54 -5.05
C ILE A 316 -0.84 -15.28 -5.91
N ASP A 317 -1.77 -14.37 -5.62
CA ASP A 317 -1.86 -13.10 -6.33
C ASP A 317 -0.66 -12.20 -6.02
N PHE A 318 -0.12 -12.26 -4.79
CA PHE A 318 1.14 -11.60 -4.44
C PHE A 318 2.36 -12.23 -5.11
N ALA A 319 2.42 -13.57 -5.21
CA ALA A 319 3.50 -14.27 -5.92
C ALA A 319 3.42 -14.00 -7.44
N ARG A 320 2.23 -14.04 -8.02
CA ARG A 320 1.95 -13.68 -9.42
C ARG A 320 2.34 -12.23 -9.69
N MET A 321 1.94 -11.30 -8.84
CA MET A 321 2.31 -9.89 -8.93
C MET A 321 3.82 -9.70 -8.78
N LYS A 322 4.51 -10.47 -7.93
CA LYS A 322 5.97 -10.45 -7.84
C LYS A 322 6.64 -10.95 -9.11
N ILE A 323 6.12 -12.00 -9.73
CA ILE A 323 6.63 -12.54 -10.99
C ILE A 323 6.41 -11.53 -12.10
N GLU A 324 5.20 -10.97 -12.24
CA GLU A 324 4.89 -9.94 -13.22
C GLU A 324 5.77 -8.69 -13.05
N ASN A 325 5.98 -8.24 -11.80
CA ASN A 325 6.86 -7.10 -11.52
C ASN A 325 8.34 -7.44 -11.83
N ALA A 326 8.78 -8.67 -11.59
CA ALA A 326 10.11 -9.12 -12.00
C ALA A 326 10.26 -9.18 -13.52
N THR A 327 9.26 -9.69 -14.25
CA THR A 327 9.24 -9.73 -15.71
C THR A 327 9.18 -8.32 -16.32
N LEU A 328 8.40 -7.40 -15.74
CA LEU A 328 8.37 -6.00 -16.16
C LEU A 328 9.72 -5.33 -15.92
N LYS A 329 10.35 -5.58 -14.77
CA LYS A 329 11.69 -5.06 -14.46
C LYS A 329 12.74 -5.59 -15.44
N GLU A 330 12.72 -6.88 -15.76
CA GLU A 330 13.59 -7.49 -16.77
C GLU A 330 13.37 -6.87 -18.16
N SER A 331 12.12 -6.62 -18.54
CA SER A 331 11.80 -5.96 -19.82
C SER A 331 12.28 -4.50 -19.87
N MET A 332 12.20 -3.78 -18.75
CA MET A 332 12.70 -2.41 -18.63
C MET A 332 14.23 -2.35 -18.72
N GLU A 333 14.92 -3.26 -18.01
CA GLU A 333 16.39 -3.39 -18.10
C GLU A 333 16.82 -3.80 -19.52
N SER A 334 16.09 -4.71 -20.18
CA SER A 334 16.30 -5.05 -21.60
C SER A 334 16.15 -3.84 -22.51
N MET A 335 15.15 -2.98 -22.28
CA MET A 335 14.93 -1.76 -23.04
C MET A 335 16.04 -0.73 -22.83
N GLU A 336 16.52 -0.56 -21.60
CA GLU A 336 17.68 0.29 -21.29
C GLU A 336 18.95 -0.18 -22.04
N HIS A 337 19.16 -1.50 -22.11
CA HIS A 337 20.24 -2.09 -22.91
C HIS A 337 20.07 -1.82 -24.40
N LEU A 338 18.85 -1.94 -24.95
CA LEU A 338 18.58 -1.63 -26.35
C LEU A 338 18.79 -0.15 -26.68
N ILE A 339 18.34 0.77 -25.82
CA ILE A 339 18.58 2.22 -25.97
C ILE A 339 20.09 2.53 -25.93
N THR A 340 20.83 1.86 -25.05
CA THR A 340 22.29 2.00 -24.97
C THR A 340 22.96 1.47 -26.25
N SER A 341 22.49 0.36 -26.82
CA SER A 341 22.97 -0.18 -28.10
C SER A 341 22.68 0.77 -29.26
N ILE A 342 21.49 1.40 -29.33
CA ILE A 342 21.18 2.43 -30.32
C ILE A 342 22.14 3.62 -30.19
N HIS A 343 22.40 4.08 -28.97
CA HIS A 343 23.35 5.17 -28.73
C HIS A 343 24.77 4.77 -29.15
N ARG A 344 25.23 3.57 -28.80
CA ARG A 344 26.53 3.03 -29.22
C ARG A 344 26.65 2.98 -30.74
N LEU A 345 25.64 2.44 -31.43
CA LEU A 345 25.60 2.36 -32.88
C LEU A 345 25.64 3.75 -33.54
N ARG A 346 24.93 4.73 -32.98
CA ARG A 346 25.01 6.13 -33.41
C ARG A 346 26.42 6.69 -33.29
N LEU A 347 27.11 6.44 -32.17
CA LEU A 347 28.49 6.90 -31.98
C LEU A 347 29.46 6.18 -32.94
N SER A 348 29.30 4.88 -33.15
CA SER A 348 30.12 4.13 -34.12
C SER A 348 29.91 4.63 -35.54
N LEU A 349 28.66 4.94 -35.91
CA LEU A 349 28.32 5.53 -37.21
C LEU A 349 28.91 6.94 -37.39
N LEU A 350 28.90 7.76 -36.32
CA LEU A 350 29.55 9.07 -36.33
C LEU A 350 31.06 8.96 -36.53
N LYS A 351 31.72 8.00 -35.86
CA LYS A 351 33.16 7.73 -36.08
C LYS A 351 33.46 7.24 -37.50
N ALA A 352 32.62 6.35 -38.03
CA ALA A 352 32.72 5.90 -39.42
C ALA A 352 32.57 7.09 -40.40
N LYS A 353 31.63 7.99 -40.14
CA LYS A 353 31.45 9.23 -40.91
C LYS A 353 32.67 10.16 -40.83
N GLU A 354 33.27 10.35 -39.65
CA GLU A 354 34.48 11.16 -39.49
C GLU A 354 35.67 10.53 -40.24
N SER A 355 35.76 9.19 -40.28
CA SER A 355 36.78 8.50 -41.07
C SER A 355 36.60 8.63 -42.60
N VAL A 356 35.39 8.88 -43.11
CA VAL A 356 35.15 9.23 -44.53
C VAL A 356 35.84 10.54 -44.91
N THR A 357 35.89 11.50 -43.97
CA THR A 357 36.48 12.82 -44.22
C THR A 357 38.01 12.84 -44.13
N SER A 358 38.61 11.83 -43.49
CA SER A 358 40.06 11.60 -43.46
C SER A 358 40.43 10.53 -44.50
N GLN A 359 40.93 10.96 -45.66
CA GLN A 359 41.20 10.17 -46.86
C GLN A 359 42.20 9.00 -46.66
N SER A 360 41.80 7.92 -46.01
CA SER A 360 42.54 6.66 -45.95
C SER A 360 41.62 5.56 -45.42
N THR A 361 41.52 4.44 -46.14
CA THR A 361 40.92 3.15 -45.70
C THR A 361 39.44 2.91 -46.07
N GLY A 362 39.11 2.86 -47.37
CA GLY A 362 37.76 2.56 -47.85
C GLY A 362 37.26 1.11 -47.63
N ILE A 363 38.16 0.11 -47.52
CA ILE A 363 37.77 -1.31 -47.39
C ILE A 363 37.34 -1.65 -45.95
N VAL A 364 38.16 -1.29 -44.94
CA VAL A 364 37.84 -1.50 -43.50
C VAL A 364 36.61 -0.67 -43.08
N MET A 365 36.38 0.47 -43.74
CA MET A 365 35.19 1.28 -43.53
C MET A 365 33.91 0.60 -44.04
N SER A 366 33.96 -0.08 -45.20
CA SER A 366 32.79 -0.78 -45.73
C SER A 366 32.37 -1.98 -44.86
N GLU A 367 33.35 -2.70 -44.29
CA GLU A 367 33.15 -3.84 -43.40
C GLU A 367 32.58 -3.39 -42.04
N SER A 368 33.16 -2.34 -41.44
CA SER A 368 32.63 -1.77 -40.19
C SER A 368 31.22 -1.17 -40.33
N LEU A 369 30.87 -0.66 -41.50
CA LEU A 369 29.52 -0.14 -41.78
C LEU A 369 28.50 -1.28 -41.97
N ASP A 370 28.92 -2.40 -42.57
CA ASP A 370 28.12 -3.62 -42.68
C ASP A 370 27.90 -4.31 -41.32
N GLU A 371 28.90 -4.29 -40.44
CA GLU A 371 28.76 -4.69 -39.03
C GLU A 371 27.72 -3.82 -38.31
N ILE A 372 27.78 -2.49 -38.46
CA ILE A 372 26.80 -1.55 -37.89
C ILE A 372 25.38 -1.83 -38.41
N ILE A 373 25.21 -2.10 -39.71
CA ILE A 373 23.91 -2.41 -40.32
C ILE A 373 23.36 -3.75 -39.79
N ASN A 374 24.22 -4.77 -39.67
CA ASN A 374 23.81 -6.08 -39.15
C ASN A 374 23.43 -6.01 -37.66
N GLU A 375 24.22 -5.29 -36.86
CA GLU A 375 23.90 -5.06 -35.44
C GLU A 375 22.62 -4.22 -35.28
N ALA A 376 22.41 -3.19 -36.11
CA ALA A 376 21.18 -2.41 -36.12
C ALA A 376 19.94 -3.25 -36.49
N LYS A 377 20.07 -4.20 -37.44
CA LYS A 377 19.00 -5.15 -37.76
C LYS A 377 18.69 -6.09 -36.58
N LEU A 378 19.71 -6.54 -35.85
CA LEU A 378 19.51 -7.34 -34.63
C LEU A 378 18.81 -6.54 -33.54
N VAL A 379 19.20 -5.28 -33.34
CA VAL A 379 18.53 -4.36 -32.41
C VAL A 379 17.08 -4.11 -32.82
N LYS A 380 16.79 -3.97 -34.12
CA LYS A 380 15.42 -3.85 -34.66
C LYS A 380 14.57 -5.06 -34.31
N THR A 381 15.09 -6.27 -34.50
CA THR A 381 14.41 -7.52 -34.16
C THR A 381 14.21 -7.68 -32.64
N ALA A 382 15.21 -7.30 -31.85
CA ALA A 382 15.10 -7.32 -30.39
C ALA A 382 14.06 -6.31 -29.87
N LEU A 383 13.98 -5.11 -30.46
CA LEU A 383 12.96 -4.12 -30.12
C LEU A 383 11.53 -4.61 -30.40
N GLY A 384 11.36 -5.42 -31.45
CA GLY A 384 10.07 -6.05 -31.78
C GLY A 384 9.68 -7.21 -30.88
N SER A 385 10.63 -7.81 -30.14
CA SER A 385 10.38 -9.00 -29.30
C SER A 385 10.42 -8.71 -27.79
N SER A 386 11.02 -7.60 -27.36
CA SER A 386 11.16 -7.23 -25.93
C SER A 386 9.91 -6.59 -25.30
N LEU A 387 8.75 -6.54 -25.98
CA LEU A 387 7.55 -5.87 -25.47
C LEU A 387 6.43 -6.86 -25.14
N PRO A 388 5.87 -6.83 -23.92
CA PRO A 388 4.60 -7.46 -23.66
C PRO A 388 3.48 -6.72 -24.41
N ILE A 389 2.68 -7.47 -25.15
CA ILE A 389 1.43 -7.04 -25.80
C ILE A 389 0.39 -6.74 -24.71
N SER A 390 0.56 -5.68 -23.92
CA SER A 390 -0.45 -5.15 -22.99
C SER A 390 0.04 -3.85 -22.34
N TRP A 391 0.16 -2.78 -23.12
CA TRP A 391 0.00 -1.42 -22.60
C TRP A 391 -0.84 -0.61 -23.59
N SER A 392 -2.05 -1.08 -23.89
CA SER A 392 -3.05 -0.21 -24.49
C SER A 392 -3.56 0.75 -23.42
N ALA A 393 -2.85 1.86 -23.21
CA ALA A 393 -3.49 3.07 -22.73
C ALA A 393 -4.43 3.53 -23.85
N GLU A 394 -5.70 3.12 -23.74
CA GLU A 394 -6.83 3.66 -24.48
C GLU A 394 -6.90 5.17 -24.22
N ALA A 395 -6.17 5.95 -25.01
CA ALA A 395 -6.51 7.33 -25.29
C ALA A 395 -7.20 7.32 -26.65
N GLU A 396 -8.52 7.11 -26.64
CA GLU A 396 -9.39 7.38 -27.78
C GLU A 396 -9.26 8.86 -28.21
N ILE A 397 -8.27 9.15 -29.05
CA ILE A 397 -8.38 10.22 -30.04
C ILE A 397 -8.91 9.54 -31.28
N GLY A 398 -10.24 9.47 -31.36
CA GLY A 398 -10.94 8.94 -32.52
C GLY A 398 -10.73 9.85 -33.73
N PHE A 399 -9.97 9.36 -34.68
CA PHE A 399 -10.15 9.65 -36.10
C PHE A 399 -10.42 8.30 -36.77
N ASP A 400 -11.70 8.01 -37.00
CA ASP A 400 -12.11 6.95 -37.91
C ASP A 400 -12.53 7.60 -39.23
N GLY A 401 -11.86 7.17 -40.28
CA GLY A 401 -12.30 7.24 -41.67
C GLY A 401 -12.14 5.83 -42.26
N GLU A 402 -13.13 4.99 -41.97
CA GLU A 402 -13.71 3.93 -42.80
C GLU A 402 -12.89 3.37 -43.98
N ASN A 403 -12.68 2.05 -44.01
CA ASN A 403 -13.20 1.27 -45.13
C ASN A 403 -13.32 -0.24 -44.87
N ILE A 404 -14.49 -0.75 -45.24
CA ILE A 404 -14.94 -2.13 -45.15
C ILE A 404 -14.40 -2.94 -46.33
N SER A 405 -14.15 -4.22 -46.01
CA SER A 405 -13.81 -5.34 -46.89
C SER A 405 -14.55 -5.39 -48.22
N ASN A 406 -13.80 -5.68 -49.30
CA ASN A 406 -14.28 -6.43 -50.45
C ASN A 406 -13.32 -7.60 -50.72
N GLU A 407 -13.91 -8.72 -51.13
CA GLU A 407 -13.38 -10.07 -51.11
C GLU A 407 -12.47 -10.42 -52.31
N SER A 408 -11.75 -11.54 -52.14
CA SER A 408 -11.24 -12.46 -53.18
C SER A 408 -9.88 -12.18 -53.83
N GLY A 409 -8.88 -13.03 -53.49
CA GLY A 409 -7.89 -13.51 -54.47
C GLY A 409 -6.46 -13.62 -53.95
N ASP A 410 -6.06 -14.84 -53.57
CA ASP A 410 -4.70 -15.41 -53.51
C ASP A 410 -3.50 -14.58 -53.04
N SER A 411 -2.85 -15.12 -52.00
CA SER A 411 -1.41 -15.46 -51.96
C SER A 411 -0.70 -14.99 -50.69
N TYR A 412 -0.32 -16.00 -49.89
CA TYR A 412 0.83 -16.06 -48.97
C TYR A 412 1.16 -14.84 -48.09
N GLY A 413 0.76 -14.95 -46.82
CA GLY A 413 1.56 -14.65 -45.62
C GLY A 413 2.11 -13.25 -45.44
N ASN A 414 1.54 -12.47 -44.52
CA ASN A 414 2.35 -11.56 -43.71
C ASN A 414 1.69 -11.16 -42.38
N ALA A 415 2.56 -10.93 -41.40
CA ALA A 415 2.29 -10.76 -39.98
C ALA A 415 1.27 -9.65 -39.65
N SER A 416 0.48 -9.91 -38.61
CA SER A 416 -0.54 -9.06 -38.01
C SER A 416 -0.07 -7.61 -37.78
N SER A 417 -0.91 -6.66 -38.19
CA SER A 417 -0.81 -5.24 -37.83
C SER A 417 -1.03 -5.06 -36.32
N GLU A 418 0.04 -5.23 -35.56
CA GLU A 418 0.10 -4.96 -34.14
C GLU A 418 0.24 -3.44 -33.95
N LYS A 419 -0.65 -2.83 -33.16
CA LYS A 419 -0.57 -1.40 -32.81
C LYS A 419 0.70 -1.20 -31.96
N ILE A 420 1.79 -0.80 -32.60
CA ILE A 420 3.08 -0.54 -31.95
C ILE A 420 2.90 0.64 -31.00
N ASP A 421 3.28 0.47 -29.72
CA ASP A 421 3.28 1.54 -28.73
C ASP A 421 4.14 2.74 -29.18
N SER A 422 3.75 3.95 -28.80
CA SER A 422 4.41 5.21 -29.14
C SER A 422 5.90 5.23 -28.78
N VAL A 423 6.29 4.60 -27.67
CA VAL A 423 7.69 4.49 -27.22
C VAL A 423 8.48 3.56 -28.13
N SER A 424 7.86 2.45 -28.53
CA SER A 424 8.44 1.47 -29.44
C SER A 424 8.54 2.00 -30.86
N ALA A 425 7.55 2.76 -31.33
CA ALA A 425 7.57 3.44 -32.61
C ALA A 425 8.77 4.39 -32.73
N ALA A 426 9.04 5.18 -31.69
CA ALA A 426 10.21 6.05 -31.64
C ALA A 426 11.53 5.26 -31.65
N GLY A 427 11.60 4.13 -30.94
CA GLY A 427 12.76 3.24 -30.95
C GLY A 427 13.03 2.61 -32.32
N PHE A 428 11.97 2.15 -33.00
CA PHE A 428 12.03 1.63 -34.36
C PHE A 428 12.48 2.70 -35.36
N GLU A 429 11.93 3.92 -35.28
CA GLU A 429 12.31 5.05 -36.12
C GLU A 429 13.81 5.40 -35.96
N MET A 430 14.32 5.43 -34.72
CA MET A 430 15.74 5.69 -34.45
C MET A 430 16.66 4.65 -35.11
N VAL A 431 16.29 3.36 -35.07
CA VAL A 431 17.08 2.28 -35.69
C VAL A 431 16.99 2.34 -37.21
N GLU A 432 15.82 2.65 -37.78
CA GLU A 432 15.65 2.81 -39.22
C GLU A 432 16.45 4.00 -39.76
N LEU A 433 16.48 5.12 -39.06
CA LEU A 433 17.31 6.27 -39.40
C LEU A 433 18.81 5.92 -39.36
N LEU A 434 19.25 5.11 -38.39
CA LEU A 434 20.63 4.63 -38.32
C LEU A 434 20.99 3.73 -39.50
N ILE A 435 20.10 2.79 -39.86
CA ILE A 435 20.29 1.91 -41.02
C ILE A 435 20.32 2.73 -42.32
N LEU A 436 19.42 3.69 -42.48
CA LEU A 436 19.39 4.58 -43.64
C LEU A 436 20.67 5.42 -43.75
N ALA A 437 21.10 6.03 -42.65
CA ALA A 437 22.32 6.83 -42.61
C ALA A 437 23.57 6.00 -42.92
N ALA A 438 23.62 4.74 -42.44
CA ALA A 438 24.69 3.81 -42.79
C ALA A 438 24.69 3.46 -44.30
N HIS A 439 23.53 3.20 -44.92
CA HIS A 439 23.47 2.98 -46.37
C HIS A 439 23.90 4.21 -47.18
N ILE A 440 23.48 5.42 -46.78
CA ILE A 440 23.90 6.67 -47.43
C ILE A 440 25.42 6.84 -47.35
N LEU A 441 26.03 6.54 -46.19
CA LEU A 441 27.48 6.59 -46.01
C LEU A 441 28.20 5.49 -46.79
N LYS A 442 27.55 4.36 -47.08
CA LYS A 442 28.07 3.28 -47.94
C LYS A 442 28.06 3.67 -49.42
N GLU A 443 27.05 4.41 -49.86
CA GLU A 443 26.90 4.88 -51.25
C GLU A 443 27.78 6.10 -51.57
N TYR A 444 28.08 6.95 -50.58
CA TYR A 444 28.91 8.14 -50.75
C TYR A 444 30.33 7.89 -51.31
N PRO A 445 31.10 6.85 -50.88
CA PRO A 445 32.42 6.56 -51.45
C PRO A 445 32.40 6.00 -52.88
N MET A 446 31.22 5.65 -53.45
CA MET A 446 31.13 5.15 -54.83
C MET A 446 30.88 6.25 -55.87
N LYS A 447 30.50 7.48 -55.48
CA LYS A 447 30.24 8.60 -56.41
C LYS A 447 31.45 9.50 -56.65
N SER A 448 32.57 9.31 -55.95
CA SER A 448 33.81 10.10 -56.16
C SER A 448 34.78 9.48 -57.17
N ASN A 449 34.42 8.37 -57.83
CA ASN A 449 35.22 7.68 -58.86
C ASN A 449 34.51 7.58 -60.23
N THR A 450 33.84 8.67 -60.64
CA THR A 450 33.48 8.98 -62.03
C THR A 450 33.66 10.48 -62.21
#